data_AF-A0ABC9ZN97-F1
#
_entry.id   AF-A0ABC9ZN97-F1
#
_cell.length_a   1.000
_cell.length_b   1.000
_cell.length_c   1.000
_cell.angle_alpha   90.00
_cell.angle_beta   90.00
_cell.angle_gamma   90.00
#
_symmetry.space_group_name_H-M   'P 1'
#
loop_
_entity.id
_entity.type
_entity.pdbx_description
1 polymer ?
#
loop_
_entity_poly.entity_id
_entity_poly.type
_entity_poly.pdbx_seq_one_letter_code
_entity_poly.pdbx_strand_id
1 'polypeptide(L)'
;MSETYSAAARALNEKVRLVQDFPEKGILFEDLTPVLADAEAFQAVVDGLAKACEDLGAEMIGGLDARGFLLGSAVAYKLGVGILAIRKKGKLPPPVLTQEYTLEYGSAALEIPGEGVDIEGKRIVLVDDVLATGGTLYGAKLLLESASWKRRGLGS
;
A
#
# COMPACT_ATOMS: atom_id res chain seq x y z
N MET A 1 23.44 -4.96 4.36
CA MET A 1 21.99 -5.12 4.55
C MET A 1 21.74 -5.51 5.99
N SER A 2 20.77 -4.90 6.68
CA SER A 2 20.44 -5.35 8.05
C SER A 2 19.89 -6.78 8.00
N GLU A 3 20.01 -7.50 9.11
CA GLU A 3 19.55 -8.89 9.26
C GLU A 3 18.06 -9.04 8.92
N THR A 4 17.24 -8.08 9.32
CA THR A 4 15.80 -8.01 9.00
C THR A 4 15.54 -7.98 7.49
N TYR A 5 16.27 -7.13 6.75
CA TYR A 5 16.13 -7.05 5.29
C TYR A 5 16.63 -8.33 4.60
N SER A 6 17.67 -8.96 5.15
CA SER A 6 18.17 -10.23 4.62
C SER A 6 17.17 -11.38 4.82
N ALA A 7 16.45 -11.41 5.95
CA ALA A 7 15.43 -12.41 6.23
C ALA A 7 14.22 -12.26 5.29
N ALA A 8 13.74 -11.02 5.11
CA ALA A 8 12.66 -10.72 4.17
C ALA A 8 13.03 -11.12 2.73
N ALA A 9 14.24 -10.75 2.28
CA ALA A 9 14.71 -11.11 0.94
C ALA A 9 14.80 -12.63 0.72
N ARG A 10 15.24 -13.38 1.73
CA ARG A 10 15.28 -14.85 1.68
C ARG A 10 13.87 -15.43 1.57
N ALA A 11 12.95 -14.99 2.42
CA ALA A 11 11.56 -15.42 2.42
C ALA A 11 10.89 -15.21 1.04
N LEU A 12 11.14 -14.06 0.41
CA LEU A 12 10.65 -13.77 -0.93
C LEU A 12 11.29 -14.69 -1.99
N ASN A 13 12.62 -14.79 -2.02
CA ASN A 13 13.33 -15.59 -3.02
C ASN A 13 12.97 -17.08 -2.98
N GLU A 14 12.69 -17.63 -1.79
CA GLU A 14 12.41 -19.06 -1.63
C GLU A 14 10.95 -19.43 -1.92
N LYS A 15 10.00 -18.51 -1.71
CA LYS A 15 8.56 -18.84 -1.67
C LYS A 15 7.70 -18.04 -2.66
N VAL A 16 8.19 -16.96 -3.25
CA VAL A 16 7.45 -16.26 -4.32
C VAL A 16 7.23 -17.25 -5.46
N ARG A 17 5.97 -17.40 -5.86
CA ARG A 17 5.62 -18.19 -7.04
C ARG A 17 5.59 -17.27 -8.26
N LEU A 18 6.37 -17.60 -9.27
CA LEU A 18 6.38 -16.86 -10.53
C LEU A 18 5.35 -17.45 -11.50
N VAL A 19 4.48 -16.60 -12.05
CA VAL A 19 3.44 -16.99 -13.01
C VAL A 19 3.63 -16.18 -14.29
N GLN A 20 3.96 -16.86 -15.39
CA GLN A 20 4.11 -16.24 -16.70
C GLN A 20 2.74 -15.92 -17.33
N ASP A 21 2.69 -14.88 -18.14
CA ASP A 21 1.54 -14.46 -18.94
C ASP A 21 0.26 -14.18 -18.11
N PHE A 22 0.43 -13.58 -16.94
CA PHE A 22 -0.69 -13.20 -16.06
C PHE A 22 -0.54 -11.75 -15.55
N PRO A 23 -1.62 -10.93 -15.51
CA PRO A 23 -2.97 -11.23 -16.02
C PRO A 23 -3.05 -11.22 -17.56
N GLU A 24 -2.00 -10.75 -18.24
CA GLU A 24 -1.92 -10.64 -19.69
C GLU A 24 -0.59 -11.20 -20.20
N LYS A 25 -0.56 -11.52 -21.50
CA LYS A 25 0.62 -12.08 -22.16
C LYS A 25 1.81 -11.12 -22.08
N GLY A 26 2.99 -11.64 -21.76
CA GLY A 26 4.23 -10.88 -21.62
C GLY A 26 4.50 -10.34 -20.20
N ILE A 27 3.58 -10.54 -19.25
CA ILE A 27 3.74 -10.14 -17.85
C ILE A 27 4.20 -11.34 -17.02
N LEU A 28 5.31 -11.17 -16.29
CA LEU A 28 5.71 -12.09 -15.21
C LEU A 28 5.07 -11.61 -13.91
N PHE A 29 4.13 -12.40 -13.39
CA PHE A 29 3.45 -12.10 -12.14
C PHE A 29 4.15 -12.76 -10.96
N GLU A 30 4.40 -11.96 -9.93
CA GLU A 30 4.92 -12.41 -8.64
C GLU A 30 3.77 -12.70 -7.69
N ASP A 31 3.45 -13.98 -7.52
CA ASP A 31 2.42 -14.45 -6.60
C ASP A 31 3.02 -14.64 -5.20
N LEU A 32 2.69 -13.70 -4.31
CA LEU A 32 3.09 -13.70 -2.90
C LEU A 32 2.26 -14.63 -2.02
N THR A 33 1.21 -15.27 -2.53
CA THR A 33 0.35 -16.11 -1.69
C THR A 33 1.09 -17.18 -0.88
N PRO A 34 2.15 -17.85 -1.37
CA PRO A 34 2.87 -18.83 -0.55
C PRO A 34 3.72 -18.17 0.55
N VAL A 35 4.25 -16.96 0.30
CA VAL A 35 4.98 -16.16 1.31
C VAL A 35 4.03 -15.76 2.44
N LEU A 36 2.83 -15.30 2.10
CA LEU A 36 1.82 -14.87 3.07
C LEU A 36 1.22 -16.04 3.87
N ALA A 37 1.17 -17.23 3.28
CA ALA A 37 0.66 -18.44 3.94
C ALA A 37 1.66 -19.09 4.90
N ASP A 38 2.94 -18.73 4.81
CA ASP A 38 4.00 -19.24 5.67
C ASP A 38 4.28 -18.26 6.81
N ALA A 39 4.11 -18.72 8.06
CA ALA A 39 4.15 -17.84 9.22
C ALA A 39 5.52 -17.15 9.42
N GLU A 40 6.62 -17.86 9.18
CA GLU A 40 7.98 -17.31 9.35
C GLU A 40 8.30 -16.33 8.23
N ALA A 41 7.95 -16.68 6.99
CA ALA A 41 8.14 -15.81 5.83
C ALA A 41 7.33 -14.52 5.95
N PHE A 42 6.05 -14.63 6.33
CA PHE A 42 5.19 -13.48 6.55
C PHE A 42 5.73 -12.56 7.64
N GLN A 43 6.16 -13.10 8.78
CA GLN A 43 6.78 -12.32 9.86
C GLN A 43 8.04 -11.60 9.37
N ALA A 44 8.93 -12.28 8.65
CA ALA A 44 10.16 -11.67 8.14
C ALA A 44 9.88 -10.50 7.19
N VAL A 45 8.89 -10.65 6.29
CA VAL A 45 8.48 -9.58 5.37
C VAL A 45 7.86 -8.41 6.11
N VAL A 46 6.94 -8.67 7.05
CA VAL A 46 6.31 -7.62 7.88
C VAL A 46 7.35 -6.87 8.70
N ASP A 47 8.34 -7.55 9.27
CA ASP A 47 9.42 -6.93 10.05
C ASP A 47 10.28 -6.01 9.19
N GLY A 48 10.62 -6.46 7.97
CA GLY A 48 11.37 -5.64 7.01
C GLY A 48 10.60 -4.38 6.59
N LEU A 49 9.32 -4.54 6.25
CA LEU A 49 8.46 -3.42 5.86
C LEU A 49 8.21 -2.45 7.01
N ALA A 50 7.98 -2.96 8.23
CA ALA A 50 7.79 -2.13 9.41
C ALA A 50 9.04 -1.31 9.72
N LYS A 51 10.23 -1.92 9.64
CA LYS A 51 11.49 -1.19 9.82
C LYS A 51 11.66 -0.06 8.80
N ALA A 52 11.34 -0.33 7.53
CA ALA A 52 11.39 0.69 6.47
C ALA A 52 10.38 1.82 6.72
N CYS A 53 9.16 1.50 7.15
CA CYS A 53 8.12 2.49 7.46
C CYS A 53 8.50 3.34 8.68
N GLU A 54 9.08 2.73 9.72
CA GLU A 54 9.62 3.43 10.89
C GLU A 54 10.76 4.38 10.50
N ASP A 55 11.70 3.93 9.67
CA ASP A 55 12.81 4.77 9.15
C ASP A 55 12.32 5.96 8.33
N LEU A 56 11.17 5.81 7.66
CA LEU A 56 10.49 6.88 6.94
C LEU A 56 9.69 7.81 7.87
N GLY A 57 9.55 7.47 9.16
CA GLY A 57 8.80 8.24 10.15
C GLY A 57 7.28 8.10 10.03
N ALA A 58 6.78 6.90 9.67
CA ALA A 58 5.35 6.66 9.48
C ALA A 58 4.53 6.96 10.75
N GLU A 59 3.53 7.82 10.62
CA GLU A 59 2.53 8.11 11.67
C GLU A 59 1.20 7.39 11.38
N MET A 60 1.06 6.89 10.15
CA MET A 60 -0.07 6.09 9.67
C MET A 60 0.38 5.29 8.44
N ILE A 61 -0.20 4.12 8.23
CA ILE A 61 0.05 3.30 7.04
C ILE A 61 -1.09 3.49 6.04
N GLY A 62 -0.78 3.66 4.76
CA GLY A 62 -1.77 3.60 3.68
C GLY A 62 -1.74 2.23 3.02
N GLY A 63 -2.76 1.41 3.23
CA GLY A 63 -2.88 0.11 2.55
C GLY A 63 -3.64 0.26 1.24
N LEU A 64 -3.16 -0.37 0.18
CA LEU A 64 -3.82 -0.36 -1.13
C LEU A 64 -4.63 -1.65 -1.38
N ASP A 65 -5.83 -1.48 -1.94
CA ASP A 65 -6.78 -2.58 -2.19
C ASP A 65 -6.27 -3.58 -3.24
N ALA A 66 -6.31 -4.90 -3.03
CA ALA A 66 -6.70 -5.61 -1.80
C ALA A 66 -5.51 -6.19 -1.04
N ARG A 67 -4.44 -6.55 -1.75
CA ARG A 67 -3.33 -7.32 -1.18
C ARG A 67 -2.43 -6.47 -0.31
N GLY A 68 -2.28 -5.17 -0.64
CA GLY A 68 -1.63 -4.19 0.23
C GLY A 68 -2.29 -4.08 1.61
N PHE A 69 -3.57 -4.44 1.78
CA PHE A 69 -4.21 -4.49 3.10
C PHE A 69 -3.63 -5.57 4.01
N LEU A 70 -3.22 -6.73 3.48
CA LEU A 70 -2.68 -7.83 4.30
C LEU A 70 -1.37 -7.41 4.96
N LEU A 71 -0.45 -6.89 4.15
CA LEU A 71 0.85 -6.41 4.64
C LEU A 71 0.71 -5.11 5.42
N GLY A 72 -0.03 -4.14 4.88
CA GLY A 72 -0.22 -2.84 5.50
C GLY A 72 -0.85 -2.92 6.90
N SER A 73 -1.83 -3.81 7.09
CA SER A 73 -2.47 -3.99 8.41
C SER A 73 -1.52 -4.60 9.43
N ALA A 74 -0.72 -5.59 9.02
CA ALA A 74 0.27 -6.21 9.91
C ALA A 74 1.38 -5.23 10.29
N VAL A 75 1.84 -4.41 9.33
CA VAL A 75 2.82 -3.34 9.58
C VAL A 75 2.25 -2.29 10.53
N ALA A 76 1.04 -1.79 10.28
CA ALA A 76 0.39 -0.79 11.13
C ALA A 76 0.23 -1.30 12.57
N TYR A 77 -0.24 -2.55 12.72
CA TYR A 77 -0.36 -3.21 14.01
C TYR A 77 0.99 -3.31 14.74
N LYS A 78 2.05 -3.74 14.04
CA LYS A 78 3.39 -3.88 14.62
C LYS A 78 3.98 -2.54 15.06
N LEU A 79 3.76 -1.48 14.29
CA LEU A 79 4.24 -0.12 14.62
C LEU A 79 3.36 0.62 15.64
N GLY A 80 2.18 0.08 15.98
CA GLY A 80 1.23 0.74 16.88
C GLY A 80 0.60 2.00 16.29
N VAL A 81 0.49 2.08 14.96
CA VAL A 81 -0.10 3.23 14.25
C VAL A 81 -1.40 2.83 13.55
N GLY A 82 -2.18 3.82 13.11
CA GLY A 82 -3.39 3.59 12.34
C GLY A 82 -3.12 3.16 10.89
N ILE A 83 -4.16 2.64 10.23
CA ILE A 83 -4.15 2.35 8.79
C ILE A 83 -5.29 3.10 8.07
N LEU A 84 -4.97 3.71 6.92
CA LEU A 84 -5.91 4.27 5.97
C LEU A 84 -6.10 3.31 4.81
N ALA A 85 -7.35 2.86 4.60
CA ALA A 85 -7.70 2.04 3.45
C ALA A 85 -7.86 2.90 2.19
N ILE A 86 -6.98 2.71 1.21
CA ILE A 86 -7.06 3.35 -0.10
C ILE A 86 -7.65 2.34 -1.09
N ARG A 87 -8.83 2.64 -1.63
CA ARG A 87 -9.62 1.69 -2.42
C ARG A 87 -9.80 2.10 -3.86
N LYS A 88 -10.10 1.16 -4.74
CA LYS A 88 -10.59 1.46 -6.09
C LYS A 88 -11.96 2.14 -6.02
N LYS A 89 -12.26 2.98 -7.01
CA LYS A 89 -13.54 3.72 -7.13
C LYS A 89 -14.78 2.83 -6.90
N GLY A 90 -15.70 3.30 -6.06
CA GLY A 90 -16.97 2.64 -5.76
C GLY A 90 -16.90 1.55 -4.69
N LYS A 91 -15.77 1.41 -3.98
CA LYS A 91 -15.59 0.41 -2.90
C LYS A 91 -15.71 1.00 -1.49
N LEU A 92 -15.84 2.32 -1.36
CA LEU A 92 -16.08 3.02 -0.10
C LEU A 92 -17.47 3.67 -0.08
N PRO A 93 -18.13 3.72 1.08
CA PRO A 93 -19.36 4.50 1.22
C PRO A 93 -19.06 6.00 1.10
N PRO A 94 -19.90 6.79 0.42
CA PRO A 94 -19.75 8.24 0.34
C PRO A 94 -19.99 8.93 1.71
N PRO A 95 -19.39 10.12 1.96
CA PRO A 95 -18.58 10.89 1.02
C PRO A 95 -17.14 10.36 0.89
N VAL A 96 -16.60 10.44 -0.33
CA VAL A 96 -15.24 10.00 -0.67
C VAL A 96 -14.46 11.10 -1.37
N LEU A 97 -13.14 11.09 -1.19
CA LEU A 97 -12.22 11.84 -2.05
C LEU A 97 -11.70 10.89 -3.13
N THR A 98 -11.86 11.28 -4.39
CA THR A 98 -11.46 10.47 -5.55
C THR A 98 -10.31 11.16 -6.27
N GLN A 99 -9.29 10.39 -6.64
CA GLN A 99 -8.21 10.82 -7.53
C GLN A 99 -8.13 9.87 -8.73
N GLU A 100 -8.35 10.43 -9.91
CA GLU A 100 -8.20 9.73 -11.19
C GLU A 100 -6.75 9.87 -11.70
N TYR A 101 -6.23 8.83 -12.34
CA TYR A 101 -4.90 8.83 -12.95
C TYR A 101 -4.89 7.97 -14.21
N THR A 102 -4.02 8.35 -15.15
CA THR A 102 -3.89 7.69 -16.45
C THR A 102 -2.90 6.54 -16.36
N LEU A 103 -3.25 5.41 -16.95
CA LEU A 103 -2.39 4.26 -17.15
C LEU A 103 -1.95 4.21 -18.62
N GLU A 104 -0.95 3.38 -18.94
CA GLU A 104 -0.52 3.17 -20.34
C GLU A 104 -1.68 2.73 -21.24
N TYR A 105 -2.63 1.98 -20.67
CA TYR A 105 -3.88 1.59 -21.31
C TYR A 105 -5.07 1.92 -20.39
N GLY A 106 -5.60 3.13 -20.50
CA GLY A 106 -6.84 3.57 -19.85
C GLY A 106 -6.67 4.51 -18.65
N SER A 107 -7.68 4.59 -17.79
CA SER A 107 -7.64 5.37 -16.55
C SER A 107 -8.13 4.55 -15.37
N ALA A 108 -7.59 4.85 -14.20
CA ALA A 108 -7.99 4.27 -12.93
C ALA A 108 -8.26 5.37 -11.91
N ALA A 109 -8.93 5.01 -10.83
CA ALA A 109 -9.27 5.95 -9.77
C ALA A 109 -9.15 5.28 -8.39
N LEU A 110 -8.54 6.02 -7.47
CA LEU A 110 -8.43 5.65 -6.06
C LEU A 110 -9.27 6.58 -5.20
N GLU A 111 -9.79 6.02 -4.11
CA GLU A 111 -10.67 6.66 -3.16
C GLU A 111 -10.20 6.47 -1.72
N ILE A 112 -10.43 7.50 -0.91
CA ILE A 112 -10.35 7.46 0.56
C ILE A 112 -11.61 8.09 1.16
N PRO A 113 -11.96 7.81 2.43
CA PRO A 113 -13.05 8.50 3.10
C PRO A 113 -12.86 10.02 3.08
N GLY A 114 -13.92 10.75 2.73
CA GLY A 114 -13.91 12.22 2.69
C GLY A 114 -13.96 12.85 4.07
N GLU A 115 -14.51 12.13 5.05
CA GLU A 115 -14.67 12.56 6.44
C GLU A 115 -14.39 11.39 7.40
N GLY A 116 -14.35 11.67 8.71
CA GLY A 116 -14.26 10.64 9.74
C GLY A 116 -12.87 10.02 9.95
N VAL A 117 -11.86 10.38 9.14
CA VAL A 117 -10.47 9.94 9.33
C VAL A 117 -9.57 11.17 9.39
N ASP A 118 -8.92 11.39 10.53
CA ASP A 118 -7.91 12.43 10.67
C ASP A 118 -6.58 11.98 10.04
N ILE A 119 -6.24 12.63 8.92
CA ILE A 119 -5.02 12.39 8.15
C ILE A 119 -4.19 13.68 7.99
N GLU A 120 -4.64 14.79 8.57
CA GLU A 120 -3.99 16.08 8.36
C GLU A 120 -2.65 16.13 9.09
N GLY A 121 -1.60 16.59 8.40
CA GLY A 121 -0.25 16.68 8.95
C GLY A 121 0.45 15.34 9.19
N LYS A 122 -0.26 14.21 9.11
CA LYS A 122 0.30 12.88 9.33
C LYS A 122 1.17 12.44 8.16
N ARG A 123 2.32 11.86 8.47
CA ARG A 123 3.13 11.15 7.50
C ARG A 123 2.56 9.76 7.23
N ILE A 124 1.91 9.62 6.09
CA ILE A 124 1.34 8.35 5.64
C ILE A 124 2.32 7.63 4.72
N VAL A 125 2.75 6.44 5.11
CA VAL A 125 3.61 5.58 4.27
C VAL A 125 2.76 4.51 3.60
N LEU A 126 2.86 4.42 2.28
CA LEU A 126 2.09 3.46 1.48
C LEU A 126 2.75 2.08 1.51
N VAL A 127 1.95 1.05 1.75
CA VAL A 127 2.37 -0.35 1.68
C VAL A 127 1.51 -1.07 0.65
N ASP A 128 2.16 -1.68 -0.33
CA ASP A 128 1.53 -2.49 -1.38
C ASP A 128 2.34 -3.78 -1.61
N ASP A 129 1.69 -4.81 -2.15
CA ASP A 129 2.26 -6.15 -2.21
C ASP A 129 3.20 -6.36 -3.41
N VAL A 130 2.88 -5.78 -4.56
CA VAL A 130 3.77 -5.79 -5.72
C VAL A 130 4.02 -4.36 -6.14
N LEU A 131 5.28 -3.98 -6.34
CA LEU A 131 5.66 -2.75 -7.07
C LEU A 131 5.33 -2.91 -8.57
N ALA A 132 4.12 -3.36 -8.89
CA ALA A 132 3.61 -3.48 -10.25
C ALA A 132 2.94 -2.16 -10.61
N THR A 133 3.69 -1.35 -11.36
CA THR A 133 3.36 -0.03 -11.90
C THR A 133 3.53 1.13 -10.91
N GLY A 134 4.45 2.04 -11.23
CA GLY A 134 4.58 3.32 -10.54
C GLY A 134 3.32 4.19 -10.61
N GLY A 135 2.36 3.86 -11.50
CA GLY A 135 1.10 4.58 -11.67
C GLY A 135 0.18 4.52 -10.45
N THR A 136 0.04 3.36 -9.80
CA THR A 136 -0.83 3.22 -8.62
C THR A 136 -0.26 3.96 -7.40
N LEU A 137 1.05 3.85 -7.15
CA LEU A 137 1.72 4.61 -6.10
C LEU A 137 1.68 6.12 -6.35
N TYR A 138 1.83 6.54 -7.61
CA TYR A 138 1.71 7.95 -8.00
C TYR A 138 0.28 8.47 -7.79
N GLY A 139 -0.75 7.69 -8.19
CA GLY A 139 -2.14 8.03 -7.95
C GLY A 139 -2.48 8.15 -6.47
N ALA A 140 -1.98 7.23 -5.64
CA ALA A 140 -2.15 7.28 -4.18
C ALA A 140 -1.44 8.49 -3.55
N LYS A 141 -0.23 8.82 -4.02
CA LYS A 141 0.47 10.04 -3.59
C LYS A 141 -0.32 11.31 -3.89
N LEU A 142 -0.79 11.47 -5.14
CA LEU A 142 -1.60 12.62 -5.54
C LEU A 142 -2.91 12.72 -4.74
N LEU A 143 -3.54 11.58 -4.44
CA LEU A 143 -4.74 11.54 -3.60
C LEU A 143 -4.46 12.10 -2.20
N LEU A 144 -3.38 11.66 -1.55
CA LEU A 144 -3.02 12.11 -0.21
C LEU A 144 -2.62 13.60 -0.18
N GLU A 145 -1.89 14.06 -1.19
CA GLU A 145 -1.53 15.48 -1.34
C GLU A 145 -2.77 16.35 -1.54
N SER A 146 -3.69 15.95 -2.43
CA SER A 146 -4.93 16.69 -2.68
C SER A 146 -5.89 16.68 -1.50
N ALA A 147 -5.96 15.57 -0.75
CA ALA A 147 -6.76 15.47 0.47
C ALA A 147 -6.23 16.39 1.57
N SER A 148 -4.91 16.45 1.74
CA SER A 148 -4.25 17.37 2.66
C SER A 148 -4.52 18.82 2.29
N TRP A 149 -4.47 19.15 0.99
CA TRP A 149 -4.77 20.49 0.48
C TRP A 149 -6.24 20.90 0.69
N LYS A 150 -7.19 20.05 0.31
CA LYS A 150 -8.63 20.36 0.43
C LYS A 150 -9.06 20.62 1.88
N ARG A 151 -8.46 19.93 2.85
CA ARG A 151 -8.77 20.13 4.27
C ARG A 151 -8.18 21.42 4.83
N ARG A 152 -6.97 21.80 4.40
CA ARG A 152 -6.39 23.13 4.70
C ARG A 152 -7.20 24.29 4.14
N GLY A 153 -7.85 24.11 2.98
CA GLY A 153 -8.72 25.11 2.35
C GLY A 153 -10.13 25.22 2.93
N LEU A 154 -10.52 24.34 3.85
CA LEU A 154 -11.82 24.39 4.56
C LEU A 154 -11.72 25.07 5.94
N GLY A 155 -10.54 25.60 6.29
CA GLY A 155 -10.30 26.42 7.47
C GLY A 155 -9.95 27.88 7.09
N SER A 156 -10.93 28.63 6.62
CA SER A 156 -10.92 30.10 6.57
C SER A 156 -12.32 30.64 6.84
#